data_AF-A0A0C4E747-F1
#
_entry.id   AF-A0A0C4E747-F1
#
_cell.length_a   1.000
_cell.length_b   1.000
_cell.length_c   1.000
_cell.angle_alpha   90.00
_cell.angle_beta   90.00
_cell.angle_gamma   90.00
#
_symmetry.space_group_name_H-M   'P 1'
#
loop_
_entity.id
_entity.type
_entity.pdbx_description
1 polymer ?
#
loop_
_entity_poly.entity_id
_entity_poly.type
_entity_poly.pdbx_seq_one_letter_code
_entity_poly.pdbx_strand_id
1 'polypeptide(L)' 'MVGGATYEEAKTVAGINASSPGVRVVLGGTTMHNADTFLEEVDDAVRSWPEPPPTTAAGRLRKEIGRR' A
#
# COMPACT_ATOMS: atom_id res chain seq x y z
N MET A 1 -6.71 -8.01 1.62
CA MET A 1 -6.26 -6.66 1.96
C MET A 1 -6.51 -5.74 0.79
N VAL A 2 -6.97 -4.53 1.10
CA VAL A 2 -7.08 -3.44 0.14
C VAL A 2 -5.64 -2.94 -0.11
N GLY A 3 -5.22 -2.85 -1.37
CA GLY A 3 -3.81 -2.60 -1.75
C GLY A 3 -2.94 -3.88 -1.80
N GLY A 4 -3.58 -5.05 -1.92
CA GLY A 4 -2.91 -6.34 -2.07
C GLY A 4 -2.43 -7.00 -0.78
N ALA A 5 -1.91 -8.22 -0.89
CA ALA A 5 -1.42 -9.05 0.21
C ALA A 5 -0.05 -9.65 -0.12
N THR A 6 0.68 -10.17 0.87
CA THR A 6 2.07 -10.63 0.71
C THR A 6 2.25 -12.11 1.02
N TYR A 7 3.35 -12.69 0.54
CA TYR A 7 3.69 -14.09 0.82
C TYR A 7 3.98 -14.36 2.30
N GLU A 8 4.54 -13.39 3.02
CA GLU A 8 4.76 -13.53 4.47
C GLU A 8 3.44 -13.63 5.22
N GLU A 9 2.41 -12.86 4.82
CA GLU A 9 1.07 -12.98 5.42
C GLU A 9 0.40 -14.30 5.08
N ALA A 10 0.61 -14.82 3.87
CA ALA A 10 0.14 -16.14 3.48
C ALA A 10 0.78 -17.24 4.35
N LYS A 11 2.08 -17.12 4.64
CA LYS A 11 2.79 -18.02 5.55
C LYS A 11 2.26 -17.93 6.97
N THR A 12 1.96 -16.73 7.48
CA THR A 12 1.32 -16.55 8.78
C THR A 12 -0.05 -17.22 8.83
N VAL A 13 -0.90 -17.02 7.81
CA VAL A 13 -2.23 -17.65 7.74
C VAL A 13 -2.14 -19.18 7.67
N ALA A 14 -1.17 -19.72 6.92
CA ALA A 14 -0.92 -21.16 6.89
C ALA A 14 -0.53 -21.70 8.28
N GLY A 15 0.33 -20.97 9.00
CA GLY A 15 0.71 -21.31 10.38
C GLY A 15 -0.48 -21.31 11.34
N ILE A 16 -1.36 -20.31 11.25
CA ILE A 16 -2.58 -20.23 12.07
C ILE A 16 -3.49 -21.44 11.80
N ASN A 17 -3.76 -21.75 10.53
CA ASN A 17 -4.60 -22.88 10.16
C ASN A 17 -4.03 -24.23 10.62
N ALA A 18 -2.70 -24.38 10.62
CA ALA A 18 -2.04 -25.60 11.07
C ALA A 18 -1.99 -25.74 12.60
N SER A 19 -1.93 -24.64 13.34
CA SER A 19 -1.70 -24.64 14.79
C SER A 19 -2.96 -24.38 15.63
N SER A 20 -4.08 -23.99 15.01
CA SER A 20 -5.30 -23.61 15.71
C SER A 20 -6.48 -24.53 15.34
N PRO A 21 -6.70 -25.64 16.07
CA PRO A 21 -7.84 -26.52 15.86
C PRO A 21 -9.17 -25.75 15.90
N GLY A 22 -10.05 -26.03 14.94
CA GLY A 22 -11.35 -25.37 14.83
C GLY A 22 -11.33 -24.00 14.12
N VAL A 23 -10.16 -23.49 13.73
CA VAL A 23 -10.02 -22.23 13.00
C VAL A 23 -9.64 -22.48 11.54
N ARG A 24 -10.30 -21.78 10.61
CA ARG A 24 -9.96 -21.77 9.18
C ARG A 24 -9.98 -20.34 8.67
N VAL A 25 -8.81 -19.85 8.28
CA VAL A 25 -8.58 -18.51 7.78
C VAL A 25 -8.21 -18.60 6.30
N VAL A 26 -8.84 -17.75 5.49
CA VAL A 26 -8.51 -17.57 4.08
C VAL A 26 -7.96 -16.15 3.92
N LEU A 27 -6.76 -16.05 3.35
CA LEU A 27 -6.17 -14.78 2.95
C LEU A 27 -6.61 -14.45 1.52
N GLY A 28 -7.06 -13.22 1.30
CA GLY A 28 -7.33 -12.67 -0.02
C GLY A 28 -6.86 -11.23 -0.10
N GLY A 29 -6.64 -10.73 -1.32
CA GLY A 29 -6.26 -9.36 -1.63
C GLY A 29 -6.57 -9.05 -3.10
N THR A 30 -6.50 -7.78 -3.47
CA THR A 30 -6.65 -7.37 -4.88
C THR A 30 -5.53 -7.95 -5.76
N THR A 31 -4.31 -8.04 -5.20
CA THR A 31 -3.10 -8.59 -5.81
C THR A 31 -2.26 -9.29 -4.74
N MET A 32 -1.38 -10.22 -5.14
CA MET A 32 -0.31 -10.71 -4.27
C MET A 32 1.01 -10.01 -4.63
N HIS A 33 1.49 -9.12 -3.76
CA HIS A 33 2.71 -8.35 -4.00
C HIS A 33 3.98 -9.07 -3.55
N ASN A 34 5.03 -8.87 -4.34
CA ASN A 34 6.41 -8.88 -3.88
C ASN A 34 6.88 -7.42 -3.65
N ALA A 35 8.12 -7.22 -3.18
CA ALA A 35 8.62 -5.88 -2.89
C ALA A 35 8.60 -4.94 -4.11
N ASP A 36 8.96 -5.45 -5.29
CA ASP A 36 9.04 -4.64 -6.51
C ASP A 36 7.66 -4.12 -6.93
N THR A 37 6.68 -5.02 -7.08
CA THR A 37 5.30 -4.67 -7.46
C THR A 37 4.59 -3.82 -6.40
N PHE A 38 4.97 -3.95 -5.12
CA PHE A 38 4.46 -3.07 -4.07
C PHE A 38 4.95 -1.63 -4.25
N LEU A 39 6.23 -1.44 -4.56
CA LEU A 39 6.79 -0.10 -4.77
C LEU A 39 6.22 0.57 -6.04
N GLU A 40 5.97 -0.20 -7.09
CA GLU A 40 5.28 0.28 -8.30
C GLU A 40 3.87 0.79 -7.98
N GLU A 41 3.08 0.02 -7.22
CA GLU A 41 1.73 0.45 -6.82
C GLU A 41 1.76 1.70 -5.93
N VAL A 42 2.74 1.81 -5.04
CA VAL A 42 2.90 3.00 -4.18
C VAL A 42 3.21 4.24 -5.02
N ASP A 43 4.12 4.15 -5.99
CA ASP A 43 4.43 5.29 -6.88
C ASP A 43 3.20 5.71 -7.69
N ASP A 44 2.48 4.75 -8.28
CA ASP A 44 1.28 5.02 -9.06
C ASP A 44 0.15 5.62 -8.21
N ALA A 45 -0.07 5.10 -7.00
CA ALA A 45 -1.08 5.61 -6.09
C ALA A 45 -0.78 7.05 -5.66
N VAL A 46 0.47 7.35 -5.29
CA VAL A 46 0.88 8.69 -4.85
C VAL A 46 0.75 9.72 -5.98
N ARG A 47 1.03 9.34 -7.23
CA ARG A 47 0.87 10.24 -8.38
C ARG A 47 -0.57 10.69 -8.60
N SER A 48 -1.54 9.87 -8.19
CA SER A 48 -2.97 10.20 -8.32
C SER A 48 -3.50 11.12 -7.22
N TRP A 49 -2.69 11.42 -6.20
CA TRP A 49 -3.14 12.24 -5.08
C TRP A 49 -3.43 13.68 -5.51
N PRO A 50 -4.50 14.29 -4.96
CA PRO A 50 -4.84 15.66 -5.27
C PRO A 50 -3.72 16.60 -4.83
N GLU A 51 -3.54 17.70 -5.57
CA GLU A 51 -2.54 18.69 -5.21
C GLU A 51 -2.80 19.25 -3.81
N PRO A 52 -1.75 19.38 -2.97
CA PRO A 52 -1.89 19.96 -1.65
C PRO A 52 -2.47 21.38 -1.74
N PRO A 53 -3.42 21.75 -0.87
CA PRO A 53 -3.94 23.11 -0.83
C PRO A 53 -2.82 24.15 -0.69
N PRO A 54 -2.99 25.38 -1.22
CA PRO A 54 -1.97 26.43 -1.15
C PRO A 54 -1.56 26.81 0.29
N THR A 55 -2.41 26.50 1.27
CA THR A 55 -2.18 26.72 2.69
C THR A 55 -1.22 25.71 3.33
N THR A 56 -0.88 24.62 2.64
CA THR A 56 0.10 23.63 3.09
C THR A 56 1.53 24.10 2.81
N ALA A 57 2.50 23.57 3.56
CA ALA A 57 3.92 23.85 3.32
C ALA A 57 4.36 23.42 1.91
N ALA A 58 3.89 22.26 1.44
CA ALA A 58 4.13 21.76 0.08
C ALA A 58 3.54 22.70 -0.99
N GLY A 59 2.30 23.17 -0.79
CA GLY A 59 1.65 24.12 -1.70
C GLY A 59 2.41 25.46 -1.79
N ARG A 60 2.93 25.97 -0.66
CA ARG A 60 3.75 27.19 -0.63
C ARG A 60 5.08 27.02 -1.36
N LEU A 61 5.80 25.92 -1.10
CA LEU A 61 7.08 25.63 -1.75
C LEU A 61 6.93 25.57 -3.27
N ARG A 62 5.90 24.86 -3.75
CA ARG A 62 5.64 24.69 -5.18
C ARG A 62 5.31 26.00 -5.90
N LYS A 63 4.57 26.90 -5.24
CA LYS A 63 4.27 28.25 -5.77
C LYS A 63 5.55 29.08 -5.98
N GLU A 64 6.53 28.94 -5.08
CA GLU A 64 7.76 29.74 -5.15
C GLU A 64 8.73 29.20 -6.22
N ILE A 65 8.87 27.89 -6.36
CA ILE A 65 9.73 27.26 -7.39
C ILE A 65 9.19 27.41 -8.81
N GLY A 66 7.87 27.54 -9.00
CA GLY A 66 7.23 27.71 -10.32
C GLY A 66 7.24 29.14 -10.89
N ARG A 67 7.82 30.11 -10.17
CA ARG A 67 7.87 31.54 -10.57
C ARG A 67 9.09 31.92 -11.42
N ARG A 68 9.85 30.95 -11.92
CA ARG A 68 11.11 31.18 -12.65
C ARG A 68 10.98 30.96 -14.15
#